data_AF-A0AAJ4AMH6-F1
#
_entry.id   AF-A0AAJ4AMH6-F1
#
_cell.length_a   1.000
_cell.length_b   1.000
_cell.length_c   1.000
_cell.angle_alpha   90.00
_cell.angle_beta   90.00
_cell.angle_gamma   90.00
#
_symmetry.space_group_name_H-M   'P 1'
#
loop_
_entity.id
_entity.type
_entity.pdbx_description
1 polymer ?
#
loop_
_entity_poly.entity_id
_entity_poly.type
_entity_poly.pdbx_seq_one_letter_code
_entity_poly.pdbx_strand_id
1 'polypeptide(L)'
;MLLSTTVAFLLGFGLPDVLPKKQTFIEAALPSHVQDCQLSGGRCYAEDVILTLEVGQFTPLRETLFHWKSSASWPEAGTLYVSSDDQRFGTIKAEPLGQNRYRVMIPYCSNQAMRIIVFPEQERVGMRLPVLGNPS
;
A
#
# COMPACT_ATOMS: atom_id res chain seq x y z
N MET A 1 -11.08 7.90 49.19
CA MET A 1 -11.37 7.08 47.99
C MET A 1 -11.59 7.95 46.75
N LEU A 2 -10.64 8.85 46.42
CA LEU A 2 -10.76 9.79 45.28
C LEU A 2 -9.54 9.75 44.34
N LEU A 3 -8.50 9.00 44.69
CA LEU A 3 -7.28 8.88 43.88
C LEU A 3 -7.35 7.80 42.78
N SER A 4 -8.34 6.90 42.82
CA SER A 4 -8.34 5.72 41.96
C SER A 4 -8.97 5.95 40.57
N THR A 5 -9.74 7.01 40.38
CA THR A 5 -10.45 7.29 39.12
C THR A 5 -9.66 8.17 38.15
N THR A 6 -8.80 9.06 38.65
CA THR A 6 -7.98 9.95 37.82
C THR A 6 -6.86 9.22 37.07
N VAL A 7 -6.31 8.15 37.65
CA VAL A 7 -5.25 7.33 37.00
C VAL A 7 -5.81 6.52 35.82
N ALA A 8 -7.05 6.03 35.91
CA ALA A 8 -7.70 5.30 34.82
C ALA A 8 -7.99 6.20 33.61
N PHE A 9 -8.30 7.48 33.83
CA PHE A 9 -8.55 8.44 32.76
C PHE A 9 -7.27 8.78 31.98
N LEU A 10 -6.13 8.94 32.66
CA LEU A 10 -4.86 9.25 32.00
C LEU A 10 -4.31 8.10 31.16
N LEU A 11 -4.56 6.84 31.56
CA LEU A 11 -4.18 5.66 30.77
C LEU A 11 -5.04 5.50 29.50
N GLY A 12 -6.30 5.95 29.52
CA GLY A 12 -7.21 5.87 28.36
C GLY A 12 -6.83 6.80 27.21
N PHE A 13 -6.21 7.95 27.49
CA PHE A 13 -5.79 8.93 26.47
C PHE A 13 -4.44 8.62 25.81
N GLY A 14 -3.68 7.65 26.32
CA GLY A 14 -2.36 7.27 25.81
C GLY A 14 -2.36 6.21 24.70
N LEU A 15 -3.52 5.70 24.28
CA LEU A 15 -3.63 4.57 23.33
C LEU A 15 -4.06 4.91 21.88
N PRO A 16 -3.96 6.13 21.33
CA PRO A 16 -4.35 6.34 19.92
C PRO A 16 -3.47 5.55 18.94
N ASP A 17 -2.22 5.25 19.30
CA ASP A 17 -1.28 4.52 18.42
C ASP A 17 -1.46 2.99 18.44
N VAL A 18 -2.30 2.43 19.33
CA VAL A 18 -2.57 0.98 19.39
C VAL A 18 -3.82 0.61 18.57
N LEU A 19 -4.58 1.60 18.12
CA LEU A 19 -5.78 1.34 17.30
C LEU A 19 -5.38 0.97 15.87
N PRO A 20 -6.00 -0.08 15.29
CA PRO A 20 -5.74 -0.47 13.91
C PRO A 20 -6.10 0.69 12.98
N LYS A 21 -5.14 1.12 12.17
CA LYS A 21 -5.33 2.29 11.31
C LYS A 21 -6.31 1.97 10.19
N LYS A 22 -7.25 2.90 9.96
CA LYS A 22 -8.35 2.74 9.01
C LYS A 22 -7.83 2.76 7.58
N GLN A 23 -8.23 1.76 6.80
CA GLN A 23 -8.00 1.74 5.35
C GLN A 23 -9.16 2.39 4.61
N THR A 24 -8.86 2.97 3.45
CA THR A 24 -9.85 3.58 2.57
C THR A 24 -9.95 2.76 1.30
N PHE A 25 -11.08 2.07 1.15
CA PHE A 25 -11.47 1.41 -0.09
C PHE A 25 -12.13 2.43 -1.02
N ILE A 26 -11.85 2.30 -2.30
CA ILE A 26 -12.41 3.16 -3.34
C ILE A 26 -12.94 2.31 -4.49
N GLU A 27 -13.92 2.85 -5.20
CA GLU A 27 -14.36 2.31 -6.48
C GLU A 27 -13.50 2.94 -7.58
N ALA A 28 -12.38 2.30 -7.90
CA ALA A 28 -11.55 2.67 -9.04
C ALA A 28 -11.28 1.43 -9.89
N ALA A 29 -11.50 1.57 -11.20
CA ALA A 29 -11.14 0.57 -12.17
C ALA A 29 -9.61 0.41 -12.24
N LEU A 30 -9.14 -0.77 -12.63
CA LEU A 30 -7.74 -0.95 -13.00
C LEU A 30 -7.42 -0.07 -14.22
N PRO A 31 -6.20 0.48 -14.30
CA PRO A 31 -5.81 1.28 -15.45
C PRO A 31 -5.82 0.43 -16.72
N SER A 32 -6.14 1.05 -17.85
CA SER A 32 -6.18 0.39 -19.16
C SER A 32 -4.83 -0.20 -19.59
N HIS A 33 -3.74 0.35 -19.05
CA HIS A 33 -2.39 -0.11 -19.29
C HIS A 33 -1.70 -0.51 -17.98
N VAL A 34 -1.40 -1.80 -17.85
CA VAL A 34 -0.71 -2.40 -16.71
C VAL A 34 0.51 -3.15 -17.20
N GLN A 35 1.67 -2.80 -16.66
CA GLN A 35 2.95 -3.42 -17.00
C GLN A 35 3.42 -4.35 -15.89
N ASP A 36 3.94 -5.51 -16.28
CA ASP A 36 4.61 -6.42 -15.36
C ASP A 36 5.96 -5.85 -14.97
N CYS A 37 6.19 -5.70 -13.67
CA CYS A 37 7.46 -5.17 -13.18
C CYS A 37 8.52 -6.25 -13.03
N GLN A 38 9.78 -5.84 -13.17
CA GLN A 38 10.94 -6.66 -12.85
C GLN A 38 11.44 -6.33 -11.45
N LEU A 39 11.41 -7.30 -10.54
CA LEU A 39 11.90 -7.14 -9.17
C LEU A 39 13.42 -7.41 -9.10
N SER A 40 14.19 -6.43 -8.69
CA SER A 40 15.64 -6.52 -8.48
C SER A 40 16.03 -5.70 -7.26
N GLY A 41 16.61 -6.35 -6.24
CA GLY A 41 17.11 -5.67 -5.03
C GLY A 41 16.05 -4.88 -4.25
N GLY A 42 14.81 -5.39 -4.14
CA GLY A 42 13.71 -4.68 -3.46
C GLY A 42 13.10 -3.54 -4.29
N ARG A 43 13.55 -3.35 -5.53
CA ARG A 43 13.02 -2.37 -6.47
C ARG A 43 12.31 -3.07 -7.62
N CYS A 44 11.19 -2.53 -8.02
CA CYS A 44 10.28 -3.05 -9.03
C CYS A 44 10.20 -2.00 -10.13
N TYR A 45 10.67 -2.37 -11.32
CA TYR A 45 10.84 -1.47 -12.46
C TYR A 45 9.80 -1.79 -13.52
N ALA A 46 9.06 -0.78 -13.98
CA ALA A 46 8.11 -0.88 -15.09
C ALA A 46 8.09 0.44 -15.86
N GLU A 47 8.44 0.41 -17.14
CA GLU A 47 8.70 1.61 -17.96
C GLU A 47 9.55 2.67 -17.22
N ASP A 48 8.99 3.87 -17.06
CA ASP A 48 9.56 5.04 -16.43
C ASP A 48 9.25 5.13 -14.93
N VAL A 49 8.77 4.03 -14.33
CA VAL A 49 8.36 3.97 -12.93
C VAL A 49 9.21 2.98 -12.14
N ILE A 50 9.58 3.40 -10.94
CA ILE A 50 10.30 2.60 -9.95
C ILE A 50 9.47 2.57 -8.66
N LEU A 51 9.09 1.38 -8.22
CA LEU A 51 8.57 1.12 -6.89
C LEU A 51 9.70 0.53 -6.03
N THR A 52 9.97 1.09 -4.86
CA THR A 52 10.98 0.54 -3.93
C THR A 52 10.30 0.12 -2.64
N LEU A 53 10.41 -1.15 -2.28
CA LEU A 53 9.91 -1.67 -1.01
C LEU A 53 10.87 -1.27 0.13
N GLU A 54 10.34 -0.59 1.15
CA GLU A 54 11.06 -0.34 2.40
C GLU A 54 10.76 -1.46 3.41
N VAL A 55 9.49 -1.81 3.55
CA VAL A 55 9.01 -2.81 4.51
C VAL A 55 7.89 -3.62 3.86
N GLY A 56 7.88 -4.92 4.12
CA GLY A 56 6.81 -5.82 3.67
C GLY A 56 6.88 -6.15 2.19
N GLN A 57 5.93 -6.97 1.76
CA GLN A 57 5.84 -7.51 0.39
C GLN A 57 4.38 -7.59 -0.05
N PHE A 58 3.56 -6.62 0.39
CA PHE A 58 2.11 -6.62 0.17
C PHE A 58 1.41 -7.90 0.66
N THR A 59 1.95 -8.54 1.69
CA THR A 59 1.35 -9.71 2.34
C THR A 59 0.06 -9.29 3.06
N PRO A 60 -1.03 -10.08 2.96
CA PRO A 60 -2.26 -9.80 3.68
C PRO A 60 -2.04 -9.60 5.18
N LEU A 61 -2.79 -8.66 5.76
CA LEU A 61 -2.76 -8.28 7.19
C LEU A 61 -1.41 -7.77 7.70
N ARG A 62 -0.46 -7.48 6.79
CA ARG A 62 0.81 -6.83 7.12
C ARG A 62 0.91 -5.49 6.41
N GLU A 63 1.51 -4.53 7.10
CA GLU A 63 1.81 -3.23 6.52
C GLU A 63 2.92 -3.37 5.48
N THR A 64 2.77 -2.64 4.38
CA THR A 64 3.79 -2.47 3.35
C THR A 64 4.08 -0.98 3.19
N LEU A 65 5.36 -0.63 3.31
CA LEU A 65 5.89 0.71 3.09
C LEU A 65 6.71 0.70 1.82
N PHE A 66 6.44 1.66 0.94
CA PHE A 66 7.11 1.73 -0.34
C PHE A 66 7.26 3.16 -0.84
N HIS A 67 8.30 3.39 -1.63
CA HIS A 67 8.45 4.58 -2.43
C HIS A 67 7.93 4.36 -3.84
N TRP A 68 7.35 5.40 -4.43
CA TRP A 68 6.98 5.44 -5.84
C TRP A 68 7.68 6.60 -6.53
N LYS A 69 8.46 6.33 -7.56
CA LYS A 69 9.14 7.36 -8.33
C LYS A 69 8.87 7.16 -9.81
N SER A 70 8.36 8.19 -10.48
CA SER A 70 8.29 8.26 -11.93
C SER A 70 9.48 9.03 -12.50
N SER A 71 9.69 8.94 -13.82
CA SER A 71 10.66 9.76 -14.53
C SER A 71 10.40 11.26 -14.34
N ALA A 72 11.43 12.08 -14.52
CA ALA A 72 11.37 13.52 -14.27
C ALA A 72 10.36 14.28 -15.15
N SER A 73 9.87 13.67 -16.23
CA SER A 73 8.83 14.24 -17.10
C SER A 73 7.41 14.03 -16.56
N TRP A 74 7.23 13.22 -15.51
CA TRP A 74 5.94 12.94 -14.92
C TRP A 74 5.76 13.71 -13.61
N PRO A 75 4.60 14.37 -13.39
CA PRO A 75 4.27 14.93 -12.10
C PRO A 75 4.24 13.81 -11.03
N GLU A 76 4.58 14.18 -9.79
CA GLU A 76 4.44 13.27 -8.66
C GLU A 76 3.03 12.68 -8.63
N ALA A 77 2.94 11.38 -8.37
CA ALA A 77 1.69 10.63 -8.50
C ALA A 77 0.56 11.15 -7.59
N GLY A 78 0.89 11.92 -6.55
CA GLY A 78 -0.06 12.43 -5.57
C GLY A 78 -0.69 11.26 -4.82
N THR A 79 -1.84 10.80 -5.33
CA THR A 79 -2.55 9.63 -4.82
C THR A 79 -2.15 8.35 -5.57
N LEU A 80 -1.82 7.30 -4.82
CA LEU A 80 -1.65 5.95 -5.35
C LEU A 80 -2.76 5.01 -4.88
N TYR A 81 -3.08 4.08 -5.76
CA TYR A 81 -4.05 3.02 -5.55
C TYR A 81 -3.35 1.66 -5.63
N VAL A 82 -3.88 0.71 -4.85
CA VAL A 82 -3.38 -0.65 -4.75
C VAL A 82 -4.55 -1.60 -4.93
N SER A 83 -4.44 -2.51 -5.90
CA SER A 83 -5.44 -3.54 -6.17
C SER A 83 -4.77 -4.87 -6.50
N SER A 84 -5.57 -5.88 -6.80
CA SER A 84 -5.14 -7.19 -7.30
C SER A 84 -5.51 -7.32 -8.77
N ASP A 85 -4.78 -8.17 -9.49
CA ASP A 85 -5.15 -8.58 -10.85
C ASP A 85 -6.52 -9.26 -10.93
N ASP A 86 -6.93 -9.98 -9.89
CA ASP A 86 -8.26 -10.58 -9.76
C ASP A 86 -9.31 -9.67 -9.07
N GLN A 87 -8.90 -8.47 -8.63
CA GLN A 87 -9.70 -7.45 -7.94
C GLN A 87 -10.50 -7.93 -6.71
N ARG A 88 -10.15 -9.08 -6.10
CA ARG A 88 -10.98 -9.70 -5.04
C ARG A 88 -11.11 -8.86 -3.78
N PHE A 89 -10.09 -8.07 -3.44
CA PHE A 89 -10.13 -7.18 -2.28
C PHE A 89 -10.54 -5.74 -2.64
N GLY A 90 -10.88 -5.48 -3.92
CA GLY A 90 -11.18 -4.15 -4.43
C GLY A 90 -9.92 -3.29 -4.64
N THR A 91 -10.11 -1.97 -4.59
CA THR A 91 -9.03 -0.99 -4.73
C THR A 91 -8.87 -0.21 -3.44
N ILE A 92 -7.64 -0.12 -2.96
CA ILE A 92 -7.27 0.57 -1.72
C ILE A 92 -6.50 1.83 -2.07
N LYS A 93 -6.89 2.96 -1.49
CA LYS A 93 -6.10 4.19 -1.55
C LYS A 93 -4.92 4.07 -0.58
N ALA A 94 -3.70 4.09 -1.12
CA ALA A 94 -2.49 4.10 -0.31
C ALA A 94 -2.39 5.43 0.46
N GLU A 95 -2.00 5.35 1.73
CA GLU A 95 -1.83 6.51 2.58
C GLU A 95 -0.49 7.19 2.27
N PRO A 96 -0.48 8.47 1.87
CA PRO A 96 0.75 9.19 1.64
C PRO A 96 1.42 9.54 2.97
N LEU A 97 2.72 9.26 3.06
CA LEU A 97 3.56 9.63 4.21
C LEU A 97 4.47 10.84 3.91
N GLY A 98 4.39 11.39 2.69
CA GLY A 98 5.25 12.47 2.19
C GLY A 98 6.51 11.94 1.49
N GLN A 99 7.20 12.80 0.72
CA GLN A 99 8.44 12.46 0.01
C GLN A 99 8.31 11.20 -0.89
N ASN A 100 7.18 11.08 -1.58
CA ASN A 100 6.86 9.92 -2.42
C ASN A 100 6.83 8.57 -1.68
N ARG A 101 6.62 8.60 -0.36
CA ARG A 101 6.44 7.42 0.48
C ARG A 101 4.97 7.14 0.69
N TYR A 102 4.63 5.87 0.62
CA TYR A 102 3.27 5.38 0.69
C TYR A 102 3.19 4.17 1.60
N ARG A 103 2.01 4.01 2.15
CA ARG A 103 1.68 2.92 3.05
C ARG A 103 0.38 2.29 2.68
N VAL A 104 0.35 0.96 2.74
CA VAL A 104 -0.86 0.19 2.56
C VAL A 104 -0.80 -1.06 3.42
N MET A 105 -1.96 -1.56 3.81
CA MET A 105 -2.10 -2.92 4.31
C MET A 105 -3.16 -3.57 3.45
N ILE A 106 -2.93 -4.80 3.01
CA ILE A 106 -3.93 -5.52 2.21
C ILE A 106 -4.80 -6.31 3.18
N PRO A 107 -6.14 -6.29 3.06
CA PRO A 107 -7.00 -7.13 3.90
C PRO A 107 -6.72 -8.61 3.62
N TYR A 108 -7.30 -9.49 4.43
CA TYR A 108 -7.20 -10.92 4.15
C TYR A 108 -7.75 -11.25 2.76
N CYS A 109 -6.96 -11.96 1.96
CA CYS A 109 -7.36 -12.55 0.70
C CYS A 109 -6.94 -14.02 0.68
N SER A 110 -7.84 -14.92 0.28
CA SER A 110 -7.58 -16.35 0.22
C SER A 110 -6.77 -16.78 -1.02
N ASN A 111 -6.59 -15.88 -2.00
CA ASN A 111 -5.79 -16.16 -3.18
C ASN A 111 -4.30 -15.90 -2.91
N GLN A 112 -3.54 -16.98 -2.72
CA GLN A 112 -2.09 -16.90 -2.47
C GLN A 112 -1.26 -16.58 -3.72
N ALA A 113 -1.85 -16.67 -4.91
CA ALA A 113 -1.19 -16.40 -6.19
C ALA A 113 -1.55 -15.00 -6.76
N MET A 114 -2.22 -14.16 -5.97
CA MET A 114 -2.64 -12.82 -6.41
C MET A 114 -1.43 -11.95 -6.74
N ARG A 115 -1.52 -11.19 -7.84
CA ARG A 115 -0.51 -10.20 -8.20
C ARG A 115 -1.02 -8.81 -7.85
N ILE A 116 -0.17 -8.05 -7.15
CA ILE A 116 -0.51 -6.70 -6.73
C ILE A 116 -0.31 -5.75 -7.90
N ILE A 117 -1.25 -4.84 -8.09
CA ILE A 117 -1.17 -3.74 -9.04
C ILE A 117 -1.14 -2.44 -8.25
N VAL A 118 -0.08 -1.64 -8.43
CA VAL A 118 0.04 -0.29 -7.86
C VAL A 118 -0.04 0.71 -9.00
N PHE A 119 -0.90 1.72 -8.89
CA PHE A 119 -1.15 2.67 -9.96
C PHE A 119 -1.57 4.04 -9.43
N PRO A 120 -1.26 5.14 -10.15
CA PRO A 120 -1.71 6.47 -9.77
C PRO A 120 -3.19 6.70 -10.07
N GLU A 121 -3.80 7.63 -9.34
CA GLU A 121 -5.21 8.03 -9.51
C GLU A 121 -5.52 8.59 -10.90
N GLN A 122 -4.60 9.36 -11.46
CA GLN A 122 -4.70 9.83 -12.83
C GLN A 122 -4.27 8.68 -13.74
N GLU A 123 -5.19 8.14 -14.54
CA GLU A 123 -5.06 6.95 -15.40
C GLU A 123 -3.74 6.93 -16.20
N ARG A 124 -2.69 6.39 -15.57
CA ARG A 124 -1.38 6.15 -16.16
C ARG A 124 -1.02 4.68 -15.98
N VAL A 125 0.19 4.34 -16.38
CA VAL A 125 0.77 3.01 -16.28
C VAL A 125 0.62 2.47 -14.85
N GLY A 126 -0.12 1.38 -14.72
CA GLY A 126 -0.13 0.56 -13.51
C GLY A 126 1.04 -0.40 -13.52
N MET A 127 1.57 -0.70 -12.34
CA MET A 127 2.68 -1.62 -12.13
C MET A 127 2.18 -2.89 -11.47
N ARG A 128 2.25 -4.02 -12.17
CA ARG A 128 1.92 -5.34 -11.64
C ARG A 128 3.17 -6.01 -11.09
N LEU A 129 3.21 -6.19 -9.78
CA LEU A 129 4.29 -6.90 -9.09
C LEU A 129 4.28 -8.39 -9.46
N PRO A 130 5.44 -9.09 -9.42
CA PRO A 130 5.46 -10.55 -9.48
C PRO A 130 4.72 -11.11 -8.27
N VAL A 131 4.38 -12.41 -8.30
CA VAL A 131 3.88 -13.09 -7.10
C VAL A 131 4.97 -13.03 -6.05
N LEU A 132 4.76 -12.21 -5.01
CA LEU A 132 5.67 -12.09 -3.89
C LEU A 132 5.36 -13.26 -2.95
N GLY A 133 6.07 -14.38 -3.17
CA GLY A 133 5.90 -15.59 -2.39
C GLY A 133 6.16 -15.33 -0.90
N ASN A 134 5.44 -16.04 -0.03
CA ASN A 134 5.76 -16.08 1.40
C ASN A 134 7.24 -16.45 1.57
N PRO A 135 8.03 -15.71 2.37
CA PRO A 135 9.23 -16.30 2.92
C PRO A 135 8.78 -17.49 3.76
N SER A 136 9.00 -18.69 3.21
CA SER A 136 8.94 -19.96 3.92
C SER A 136 9.86 -19.95 5.13
#